data_AF-A0A957CJY1-F1
#
_entry.id   AF-A0A957CJY1-F1
#
_cell.length_a   1.000
_cell.length_b   1.000
_cell.length_c   1.000
_cell.angle_alpha   90.00
_cell.angle_beta   90.00
_cell.angle_gamma   90.00
#
_symmetry.space_group_name_H-M   'P 1'
#
loop_
_entity.id
_entity.type
_entity.pdbx_description
1 polymer ?
#
loop_
_entity_poly.entity_id
_entity_poly.type
_entity_poly.pdbx_seq_one_letter_code
_entity_poly.pdbx_strand_id
1 'polypeptide(L)'
;MAQPKTIIDKIWENHIVTQEPGSPAVLYIDLHLVHEVTSPQAFQGLRDRGLQVRRPSQTIATMDHSIPTTPIGIPIQDVIAAKQIATMEKNCRDFGIRLFGMDSPNRGIVHVIGPEQGLTQPGMTIVCGDSHTATHGAFGALAFGIGTSEVEHVLATQCLLQTKPKTYAVNVNGRLSSSVTSKDIILALLAKIGVGGGTGHVFEYRGDAIRSLTMEQRMTICNMSIEGGARAGLVAPDDTTFAYIAGRPRAPKGAAWETAVAEWRKLPSDEGAQFDKEVDLDANALEPMITYGTNPGMGMKISDTIPDPMKIGNLSERQTIEKSLAYM
;
A
#
# COMPACT_ATOMS: atom_id res chain seq x y z
N MET A 1 0.78 8.26 -33.35
CA MET A 1 -0.02 8.33 -32.10
C MET A 1 0.94 8.04 -30.96
N ALA A 2 0.77 8.67 -29.79
CA ALA A 2 1.58 8.32 -28.62
C ALA A 2 1.32 6.85 -28.25
N GLN A 3 2.35 6.13 -27.78
CA GLN A 3 2.22 4.75 -27.34
C GLN A 3 1.28 4.69 -26.12
N PRO A 4 0.26 3.79 -26.10
CA PRO A 4 -0.61 3.61 -24.94
C PRO A 4 0.18 3.28 -23.67
N LYS A 5 -0.20 3.90 -22.55
CA LYS A 5 0.52 3.77 -21.26
C LYS A 5 -0.37 3.19 -20.17
N THR A 6 0.22 2.38 -19.30
CA THR A 6 -0.44 1.99 -18.05
C THR A 6 -0.50 3.18 -17.09
N ILE A 7 -1.40 3.16 -16.12
CA ILE A 7 -1.42 4.13 -15.02
C ILE A 7 -0.09 4.13 -14.25
N ILE A 8 0.56 2.97 -14.13
CA ILE A 8 1.88 2.82 -13.50
C ILE A 8 2.92 3.62 -14.28
N ASP A 9 2.92 3.54 -15.62
CA ASP A 9 3.82 4.32 -16.48
C ASP A 9 3.54 5.81 -16.35
N LYS A 10 2.27 6.21 -16.40
CA LYS A 10 1.83 7.61 -16.30
C LYS A 10 2.29 8.23 -14.99
N ILE A 11 2.05 7.55 -13.86
CA ILE A 11 2.48 8.02 -12.54
C ILE A 11 4.01 8.05 -12.47
N TRP A 12 4.68 6.96 -12.85
CA TRP A 12 6.14 6.89 -12.78
C TRP A 12 6.81 8.04 -13.53
N GLU A 13 6.45 8.24 -14.81
CA GLU A 13 7.06 9.25 -15.67
C GLU A 13 6.80 10.68 -15.17
N ASN A 14 5.62 10.95 -14.62
CA ASN A 14 5.29 12.26 -14.05
C ASN A 14 6.10 12.61 -12.79
N HIS A 15 6.73 11.63 -12.15
CA HIS A 15 7.47 11.83 -10.89
C HIS A 15 8.99 11.69 -11.05
N ILE A 16 9.51 11.44 -12.26
CA ILE A 16 10.95 11.45 -12.49
C ILE A 16 11.46 12.89 -12.39
N VAL A 17 12.33 13.14 -11.39
CA VAL A 17 13.06 14.41 -11.26
C VAL A 17 14.25 14.43 -12.20
N THR A 18 15.01 13.32 -12.22
CA THR A 18 16.12 13.10 -13.14
C THR A 18 16.42 11.60 -13.24
N GLN A 19 16.99 11.17 -14.36
CA GLN A 19 17.47 9.81 -14.54
C GLN A 19 18.66 9.80 -15.50
N GLU A 20 19.78 9.24 -15.05
CA GLU A 20 20.92 8.96 -15.92
C GLU A 20 20.73 7.64 -16.67
N PRO A 21 21.24 7.51 -17.92
CA PRO A 21 21.15 6.26 -18.67
C PRO A 21 21.74 5.06 -17.90
N GLY A 22 20.94 4.02 -17.70
CA GLY A 22 21.36 2.80 -16.99
C GLY A 22 21.30 2.88 -15.46
N SER A 23 20.88 4.02 -14.89
CA SER A 23 20.77 4.23 -13.46
C SER A 23 19.31 4.23 -12.97
N PRO A 24 19.06 3.95 -11.68
CA PRO A 24 17.75 4.22 -11.06
C PRO A 24 17.32 5.68 -11.25
N ALA A 25 16.02 5.91 -11.38
CA ALA A 25 15.46 7.25 -11.46
C ALA A 25 15.44 7.89 -10.07
N VAL A 26 15.68 9.20 -10.01
CA VAL A 26 15.36 10.01 -8.83
C VAL A 26 13.87 10.35 -8.91
N LEU A 27 13.06 9.67 -8.10
CA LEU A 27 11.61 9.80 -8.05
C LEU A 27 11.21 10.80 -6.96
N TYR A 28 10.37 11.77 -7.31
CA TYR A 28 9.74 12.67 -6.34
C TYR A 28 8.69 11.91 -5.52
N ILE A 29 8.59 12.23 -4.22
CA ILE A 29 7.60 11.65 -3.31
C ILE A 29 6.58 12.73 -2.91
N ASP A 30 5.30 12.54 -3.22
CA ASP A 30 4.26 13.51 -2.87
C ASP A 30 3.87 13.47 -1.39
N LEU A 31 3.77 12.26 -0.84
CA LEU A 31 3.38 12.05 0.55
C LEU A 31 4.30 11.02 1.21
N HIS A 32 4.88 11.42 2.34
CA HIS A 32 5.65 10.55 3.21
C HIS A 32 4.88 10.33 4.51
N LEU A 33 4.53 9.09 4.80
CA LEU A 33 3.94 8.72 6.08
C LEU A 33 5.02 8.15 6.99
N VAL A 34 4.99 8.49 8.27
CA VAL A 34 5.97 8.00 9.26
C VAL A 34 5.27 7.58 10.55
N HIS A 35 5.87 6.60 11.23
CA HIS A 35 5.39 6.04 12.50
C HIS A 35 6.57 5.72 13.41
N GLU A 36 6.30 5.49 14.69
CA GLU A 36 7.26 5.44 15.79
C GLU A 36 8.27 4.27 15.76
N VAL A 37 8.08 3.28 14.90
CA VAL A 37 8.93 2.07 14.87
C VAL A 37 10.11 2.21 13.91
N THR A 38 9.86 2.70 12.69
CA THR A 38 10.85 2.63 11.59
C THR A 38 11.49 3.98 11.25
N SER A 39 10.91 5.08 11.71
CA SER A 39 11.42 6.44 11.47
C SER A 39 12.44 6.99 12.49
N PRO A 40 12.55 6.53 13.76
CA PRO A 40 13.44 7.17 14.73
C PRO A 40 14.90 7.29 14.30
N GLN A 41 15.44 6.25 13.67
CA GLN A 41 16.82 6.20 13.20
C GLN A 41 17.05 7.19 12.04
N ALA A 42 16.07 7.32 11.13
CA ALA A 42 16.15 8.30 10.05
C ALA A 42 16.21 9.74 10.59
N PHE A 43 15.41 10.07 11.61
CA PHE A 43 15.51 11.37 12.28
C PHE A 43 16.84 11.59 12.99
N GLN A 44 17.43 10.54 13.57
CA GLN A 44 18.77 10.62 14.16
C GLN A 44 19.83 10.89 13.09
N GLY A 45 19.78 10.18 11.96
CA GLY A 45 20.70 10.40 10.83
C GLY A 45 20.65 11.84 10.30
N LEU A 46 19.47 12.44 10.22
CA LEU A 46 19.33 13.87 9.91
C LEU A 46 20.08 14.76 10.91
N ARG A 47 19.90 14.51 12.22
CA ARG A 47 20.56 15.31 13.28
C ARG A 47 22.08 15.18 13.21
N ASP A 48 22.58 13.95 13.08
CA ASP A 48 24.03 13.67 13.03
C ASP A 48 24.70 14.37 11.84
N ARG A 49 23.96 14.53 10.74
CA ARG A 49 24.42 15.22 9.52
C ARG A 49 24.12 16.71 9.49
N GLY A 50 23.47 17.25 10.52
CA GLY A 50 23.04 18.66 10.56
C GLY A 50 21.99 19.02 9.51
N LEU A 51 21.18 18.05 9.06
CA LEU A 51 20.16 18.22 8.04
C LEU A 51 18.79 18.53 8.65
N GLN A 52 17.97 19.24 7.89
CA GLN A 52 16.55 19.48 8.18
C GLN A 52 15.66 18.62 7.27
N VAL A 53 14.40 18.45 7.65
CA VAL A 53 13.41 17.81 6.78
C VAL A 53 13.10 18.76 5.61
N ARG A 54 13.21 18.26 4.39
CA ARG A 54 13.12 19.06 3.15
C ARG A 54 11.72 19.63 2.90
N ARG A 55 10.67 18.83 3.12
CA ARG A 55 9.26 19.25 2.98
C ARG A 55 8.45 18.74 4.18
N PRO A 56 8.51 19.42 5.35
CA PRO A 56 7.78 18.98 6.54
C PRO A 56 6.27 18.86 6.31
N SER A 57 5.69 19.68 5.43
CA SER A 57 4.27 19.65 5.09
C SER A 57 3.84 18.43 4.28
N GLN A 58 4.79 17.74 3.62
CA GLN A 58 4.56 16.49 2.87
C GLN A 58 4.88 15.25 3.70
N THR A 59 5.29 15.43 4.97
CA THR A 59 5.51 14.32 5.90
C THR A 59 4.44 14.36 6.99
N ILE A 60 3.71 13.27 7.16
CA ILE A 60 2.63 13.14 8.13
C ILE A 60 2.93 11.97 9.05
N ALA A 61 2.80 12.20 10.35
CA ALA A 61 3.09 11.23 11.39
C ALA A 61 1.83 10.73 12.10
N THR A 62 1.81 9.45 12.45
CA THR A 62 0.89 8.84 13.43
C THR A 62 1.66 7.96 14.39
N MET A 63 0.96 7.38 15.37
CA MET A 63 1.49 6.33 16.23
C MET A 63 0.45 5.21 16.37
N ASP A 64 0.78 4.02 15.88
CA ASP A 64 -0.15 2.90 15.76
C ASP A 64 0.44 1.50 15.99
N HIS A 65 1.76 1.34 16.08
CA HIS A 65 2.40 0.02 16.24
C HIS A 65 2.71 -0.34 17.69
N SER A 66 3.05 0.65 18.51
CA SER A 66 3.49 0.52 19.90
C SER A 66 2.44 1.02 20.90
N ILE A 67 1.21 1.27 20.44
CA ILE A 67 0.11 1.67 21.30
C ILE A 67 -0.49 0.42 21.96
N PRO A 68 -0.52 0.33 23.31
CA PRO A 68 -1.14 -0.81 23.97
C PRO A 68 -2.66 -0.81 23.78
N THR A 69 -3.27 -2.00 23.84
CA THR A 69 -4.73 -2.18 23.78
C THR A 69 -5.44 -1.83 25.10
N THR A 70 -4.71 -1.35 26.10
CA THR A 70 -5.25 -0.89 27.38
C THR A 70 -6.03 0.42 27.22
N PRO A 71 -7.00 0.73 28.11
CA PRO A 71 -7.74 1.98 28.06
C PRO A 71 -6.85 3.23 28.04
N ILE A 72 -7.34 4.29 27.40
CA ILE A 72 -6.67 5.60 27.37
C ILE A 72 -6.52 6.13 28.81
N GLY A 73 -5.37 6.74 29.11
CA GLY A 73 -5.05 7.28 30.44
C GLY A 73 -4.36 6.29 31.36
N ILE A 74 -4.26 5.01 30.99
CA ILE A 74 -3.41 4.03 31.66
C ILE A 74 -1.96 4.23 31.21
N PRO A 75 -0.99 4.38 32.14
CA PRO A 75 0.42 4.46 31.77
C PRO A 75 0.89 3.26 30.95
N ILE A 76 1.67 3.52 29.91
CA ILE A 76 2.27 2.48 29.07
C ILE A 76 3.37 1.78 29.89
N GLN A 77 3.13 0.52 30.25
CA GLN A 77 4.04 -0.26 31.09
C GLN A 77 5.28 -0.75 30.32
N ASP A 78 5.13 -0.99 29.02
CA ASP A 78 6.24 -1.36 28.17
C ASP A 78 7.15 -0.13 27.94
N VAL A 79 8.34 -0.19 28.53
CA VAL A 79 9.34 0.88 28.48
C VAL A 79 9.87 1.13 27.07
N ILE A 80 9.89 0.10 26.20
CA ILE A 80 10.31 0.22 24.81
C ILE A 80 9.25 0.97 24.03
N ALA A 81 7.98 0.55 24.18
CA ALA A 81 6.84 1.22 23.54
C ALA A 81 6.73 2.69 23.98
N ALA A 82 6.82 2.97 25.29
CA ALA A 82 6.81 4.31 25.83
C ALA A 82 7.95 5.18 25.26
N LYS A 83 9.15 4.61 25.11
CA LYS A 83 10.29 5.30 24.51
C LYS A 83 10.09 5.60 23.03
N GLN A 84 9.53 4.67 22.26
CA GLN A 84 9.24 4.88 20.83
C GLN A 84 8.25 6.05 20.63
N ILE A 85 7.16 6.05 21.39
CA ILE A 85 6.13 7.11 21.36
C ILE A 85 6.75 8.47 21.71
N ALA A 86 7.44 8.57 22.85
CA ALA A 86 8.07 9.82 23.28
C ALA A 86 9.13 10.32 22.29
N THR A 87 9.87 9.40 21.66
CA THR A 87 10.86 9.71 20.63
C THR A 87 10.19 10.26 19.38
N MET A 88 9.07 9.67 18.95
CA MET A 88 8.33 10.12 17.77
C MET A 88 7.75 11.51 17.98
N GLU A 89 7.15 11.77 19.15
CA GLU A 89 6.67 13.11 19.50
C GLU A 89 7.79 14.15 19.49
N LYS A 90 8.95 13.82 20.07
CA LYS A 90 10.11 14.70 20.06
C LYS A 90 10.60 14.96 18.63
N ASN A 91 10.72 13.93 17.80
CA ASN A 91 11.12 14.07 16.41
C ASN A 91 10.16 14.98 15.63
N CYS A 92 8.85 14.78 15.78
CA CYS A 92 7.87 15.60 15.09
C CYS A 92 7.93 17.08 15.52
N ARG A 93 8.10 17.34 16.83
CA ARG A 93 8.29 18.71 17.34
C ARG A 93 9.56 19.36 16.81
N ASP A 94 10.70 18.66 16.89
CA ASP A 94 12.00 19.20 16.51
C ASP A 94 12.08 19.53 15.01
N PHE A 95 11.44 18.72 14.16
CA PHE A 95 11.48 18.87 12.70
C PHE A 95 10.23 19.53 12.09
N GLY A 96 9.28 19.98 12.93
CA GLY A 96 8.07 20.66 12.47
C GLY A 96 7.13 19.78 11.65
N ILE A 97 7.07 18.47 11.96
CA ILE A 97 6.19 17.50 11.29
C ILE A 97 4.86 17.42 12.03
N ARG A 98 3.76 17.34 11.27
CA ARG A 98 2.42 17.15 11.82
C ARG A 98 2.29 15.72 12.35
N LEU A 99 1.98 15.61 13.64
CA LEU A 99 1.70 14.35 14.33
C LEU A 99 0.22 14.25 14.72
N PHE A 100 -0.44 13.17 14.28
CA PHE A 100 -1.71 12.70 14.83
C PHE A 100 -1.42 11.81 16.06
N GLY A 101 -1.06 12.47 17.16
CA GLY A 101 -0.62 11.80 18.39
C GLY A 101 -1.75 11.25 19.26
N MET A 102 -1.42 10.82 20.47
CA MET A 102 -2.34 10.12 21.40
C MET A 102 -3.66 10.86 21.64
N ASP A 103 -3.61 12.19 21.74
CA ASP A 103 -4.76 13.06 22.01
C ASP A 103 -5.48 13.53 20.73
N SER A 104 -5.02 13.11 19.56
CA SER A 104 -5.62 13.53 18.30
C SER A 104 -6.89 12.72 18.01
N PRO A 105 -8.02 13.38 17.70
CA PRO A 105 -9.22 12.67 17.23
C PRO A 105 -9.03 12.03 15.85
N ASN A 106 -7.96 12.40 15.13
CA ASN A 106 -7.61 11.91 13.81
C ASN A 106 -6.46 10.87 13.86
N ARG A 107 -6.11 10.36 15.05
CA ARG A 107 -5.16 9.26 15.19
C ARG A 107 -5.81 7.97 14.69
N GLY A 108 -5.02 7.16 14.00
CA GLY A 108 -5.41 5.83 13.55
C GLY A 108 -4.25 5.11 12.92
N ILE A 109 -4.54 3.95 12.34
CA ILE A 109 -3.58 3.15 11.59
C ILE A 109 -3.01 3.99 10.44
N VAL A 110 -1.70 3.93 10.22
CA VAL A 110 -0.97 4.81 9.28
C VAL A 110 -1.58 4.81 7.88
N HIS A 111 -2.04 3.65 7.40
CA HIS A 111 -2.64 3.50 6.06
C HIS A 111 -4.13 3.88 5.98
N VAL A 112 -4.76 4.16 7.12
CA VAL A 112 -6.16 4.59 7.23
C VAL A 112 -6.25 6.11 7.38
N ILE A 113 -5.34 6.73 8.15
CA ILE A 113 -5.37 8.19 8.36
C ILE A 113 -5.16 8.98 7.07
N GLY A 114 -4.37 8.47 6.12
CA GLY A 114 -4.13 9.14 4.84
C GLY A 114 -5.44 9.35 4.05
N PRO A 115 -6.15 8.26 3.73
CA PRO A 115 -7.48 8.31 3.12
C PRO A 115 -8.51 9.14 3.89
N GLU A 116 -8.66 8.92 5.20
CA GLU A 116 -9.67 9.60 6.01
C GLU A 116 -9.48 11.11 6.06
N GLN A 117 -8.23 11.57 6.02
CA GLN A 117 -7.90 12.99 5.99
C GLN A 117 -7.91 13.57 4.57
N GLY A 118 -8.00 12.76 3.51
CA GLY A 118 -7.89 13.21 2.12
C GLY A 118 -6.46 13.54 1.69
N LEU A 119 -5.46 13.00 2.39
CA LEU A 119 -4.04 13.13 2.05
C LEU A 119 -3.66 12.20 0.89
N THR A 120 -4.28 11.03 0.84
CA THR A 120 -4.10 10.06 -0.26
C THR A 120 -4.96 10.48 -1.44
N GLN A 121 -4.31 10.81 -2.56
CA GLN A 121 -4.99 11.28 -3.76
C GLN A 121 -4.47 10.55 -5.00
N PRO A 122 -5.30 10.41 -6.05
CA PRO A 122 -4.88 9.76 -7.27
C PRO A 122 -3.68 10.41 -7.93
N GLY A 123 -2.82 9.58 -8.50
CA GLY A 123 -1.64 10.00 -9.24
C GLY A 123 -0.40 10.22 -8.38
N MET A 124 -0.52 10.19 -7.05
CA MET A 124 0.60 10.45 -6.14
C MET A 124 1.61 9.29 -6.07
N THR A 125 2.86 9.61 -5.74
CA THR A 125 3.82 8.68 -5.14
C THR A 125 3.76 8.78 -3.60
N ILE A 126 3.55 7.65 -2.93
CA ILE A 126 3.33 7.61 -1.47
C ILE A 126 4.25 6.56 -0.84
N VAL A 127 4.98 6.92 0.21
CA VAL A 127 5.91 6.00 0.87
C VAL A 127 5.77 6.05 2.39
N CYS A 128 6.07 4.93 3.03
CA CYS A 128 6.16 4.80 4.48
C CYS A 128 7.19 3.73 4.82
N GLY A 129 7.75 3.77 6.03
CA GLY A 129 8.57 2.68 6.57
C GLY A 129 7.79 1.39 6.87
N ASP A 130 6.59 1.23 6.33
CA ASP A 130 5.69 0.10 6.55
C ASP A 130 5.36 -0.61 5.22
N SER A 131 5.36 -1.94 5.22
CA SER A 131 5.13 -2.77 4.04
C SER A 131 3.76 -2.54 3.38
N HIS A 132 2.74 -2.29 4.18
CA HIS A 132 1.34 -2.22 3.73
C HIS A 132 0.95 -0.84 3.19
N THR A 133 1.93 0.03 2.91
CA THR A 133 1.75 1.30 2.19
C THR A 133 1.04 1.11 0.84
N ALA A 134 1.14 -0.09 0.26
CA ALA A 134 0.37 -0.50 -0.92
C ALA A 134 -1.14 -0.24 -0.80
N THR A 135 -1.71 -0.20 0.41
CA THR A 135 -3.11 0.17 0.68
C THR A 135 -3.55 1.43 -0.06
N HIS A 136 -2.69 2.46 -0.11
CA HIS A 136 -2.99 3.74 -0.74
C HIS A 136 -3.14 3.64 -2.27
N GLY A 137 -2.65 2.57 -2.88
CA GLY A 137 -2.85 2.32 -4.31
C GLY A 137 -4.31 2.09 -4.70
N ALA A 138 -5.20 1.80 -3.74
CA ALA A 138 -6.65 1.77 -3.98
C ALA A 138 -7.20 3.08 -4.57
N PHE A 139 -6.48 4.20 -4.36
CA PHE A 139 -6.81 5.53 -4.85
C PHE A 139 -6.15 5.86 -6.20
N GLY A 140 -5.48 4.90 -6.84
CA GLY A 140 -4.70 5.15 -8.04
C GLY A 140 -3.39 5.89 -7.76
N ALA A 141 -2.78 5.65 -6.60
CA ALA A 141 -1.45 6.14 -6.24
C ALA A 141 -0.40 5.03 -6.40
N LEU A 142 0.84 5.40 -6.75
CA LEU A 142 1.97 4.48 -6.68
C LEU A 142 2.53 4.50 -5.26
N ALA A 143 2.04 3.59 -4.42
CA ALA A 143 2.31 3.59 -2.99
C ALA A 143 3.06 2.32 -2.54
N PHE A 144 4.20 2.48 -1.86
CA PHE A 144 5.05 1.34 -1.48
C PHE A 144 5.86 1.56 -0.20
N GLY A 145 6.13 0.46 0.50
CA GLY A 145 6.97 0.46 1.69
C GLY A 145 8.46 0.67 1.37
N ILE A 146 9.16 1.36 2.25
CA ILE A 146 10.59 1.71 2.10
C ILE A 146 11.38 1.34 3.35
N GLY A 147 12.69 1.14 3.20
CA GLY A 147 13.58 0.87 4.34
C GLY A 147 13.91 2.13 5.14
N THR A 148 14.42 1.98 6.36
CA THR A 148 14.82 3.10 7.23
C THR A 148 15.81 4.06 6.57
N SER A 149 16.78 3.58 5.79
CA SER A 149 17.71 4.45 5.06
C SER A 149 17.00 5.26 3.97
N GLU A 150 15.99 4.68 3.32
CA GLU A 150 15.16 5.38 2.34
C GLU A 150 14.25 6.42 3.04
N VAL A 151 13.74 6.13 4.24
CA VAL A 151 13.01 7.13 5.06
C VAL A 151 13.89 8.35 5.31
N GLU A 152 15.16 8.15 5.65
CA GLU A 152 16.13 9.25 5.80
C GLU A 152 16.30 10.05 4.50
N HIS A 153 16.42 9.38 3.36
CA HIS A 153 16.55 10.03 2.06
C HIS A 153 15.32 10.88 1.71
N VAL A 154 14.10 10.37 1.95
CA VAL A 154 12.87 11.15 1.73
C VAL A 154 12.83 12.35 2.66
N LEU A 155 13.13 12.17 3.95
CA LEU A 155 13.17 13.29 4.89
C LEU A 155 14.18 14.36 4.44
N ALA A 156 15.37 13.96 4.00
CA ALA A 156 16.44 14.89 3.61
C ALA A 156 16.23 15.56 2.23
N THR A 157 15.54 14.90 1.28
CA THR A 157 15.54 15.33 -0.13
C THR A 157 14.15 15.39 -0.78
N GLN A 158 13.13 14.78 -0.18
CA GLN A 158 11.81 14.51 -0.77
C GLN A 158 11.87 13.63 -2.03
N CYS A 159 12.97 12.91 -2.24
CA CYS A 159 13.17 12.05 -3.40
C CYS A 159 13.71 10.67 -2.98
N LEU A 160 13.53 9.68 -3.85
CA LEU A 160 14.10 8.35 -3.73
C LEU A 160 14.71 7.87 -5.03
N LEU A 161 15.84 7.16 -4.95
CA LEU A 161 16.36 6.40 -6.07
C LEU A 161 15.54 5.12 -6.21
N GLN A 162 14.88 4.92 -7.35
CA GLN A 162 14.06 3.74 -7.62
C GLN A 162 14.27 3.24 -9.04
N THR A 163 14.26 1.91 -9.21
CA THR A 163 14.16 1.27 -10.53
C THR A 163 12.69 1.04 -10.83
N LYS A 164 12.27 1.34 -12.06
CA LYS A 164 10.88 1.14 -12.48
C LYS A 164 10.50 -0.34 -12.37
N PRO A 165 9.48 -0.70 -11.57
CA PRO A 165 9.01 -2.08 -11.49
C PRO A 165 8.29 -2.47 -12.79
N LYS A 166 8.23 -3.78 -13.05
CA LYS A 166 7.41 -4.31 -14.14
C LYS A 166 5.92 -4.17 -13.82
N THR A 167 5.09 -4.23 -14.84
CA THR A 167 3.63 -4.10 -14.74
C THR A 167 2.97 -5.47 -14.74
N TYR A 168 1.96 -5.68 -13.89
CA TYR A 168 1.25 -6.95 -13.83
C TYR A 168 -0.26 -6.69 -13.69
N ALA A 169 -1.02 -6.99 -14.76
CA ALA A 169 -2.46 -6.87 -14.74
C ALA A 169 -3.11 -8.03 -13.96
N VAL A 170 -3.93 -7.68 -12.96
CA VAL A 170 -4.79 -8.62 -12.25
C VAL A 170 -6.23 -8.35 -12.71
N ASN A 171 -6.70 -9.13 -13.68
CA ASN A 171 -8.01 -8.97 -14.29
C ASN A 171 -9.05 -9.79 -13.51
N VAL A 172 -9.98 -9.11 -12.83
CA VAL A 172 -11.05 -9.75 -12.06
C VAL A 172 -12.40 -9.40 -12.69
N ASN A 173 -12.93 -10.31 -13.49
CA ASN A 173 -14.16 -10.12 -14.27
C ASN A 173 -15.32 -10.94 -13.69
N GLY A 174 -16.55 -10.48 -13.90
CA GLY A 174 -17.75 -11.09 -13.31
C GLY A 174 -18.28 -10.33 -12.10
N ARG A 175 -19.13 -10.98 -11.31
CA ARG A 175 -19.78 -10.38 -10.13
C ARG A 175 -19.60 -11.28 -8.92
N LEU A 176 -19.27 -10.68 -7.78
CA LEU A 176 -19.21 -11.39 -6.51
C LEU A 176 -20.61 -11.81 -6.07
N SER A 177 -20.74 -13.03 -5.53
CA SER A 177 -21.95 -13.44 -4.82
C SER A 177 -22.06 -12.72 -3.48
N SER A 178 -23.24 -12.73 -2.86
CA SER A 178 -23.50 -11.97 -1.62
C SER A 178 -22.68 -12.42 -0.40
N SER A 179 -22.12 -13.63 -0.44
CA SER A 179 -21.26 -14.17 0.62
C SER A 179 -19.76 -13.93 0.36
N VAL A 180 -19.40 -13.37 -0.79
CA VAL A 180 -18.01 -13.17 -1.22
C VAL A 180 -17.66 -11.70 -1.13
N THR A 181 -16.47 -11.42 -0.61
CA THR A 181 -15.95 -10.10 -0.31
C THR A 181 -14.67 -9.81 -1.10
N SER A 182 -14.17 -8.58 -1.02
CA SER A 182 -12.88 -8.23 -1.60
C SER A 182 -11.69 -8.97 -0.97
N LYS A 183 -11.84 -9.44 0.28
CA LYS A 183 -10.83 -10.28 0.93
C LYS A 183 -10.69 -11.63 0.21
N ASP A 184 -11.80 -12.18 -0.29
CA ASP A 184 -11.78 -13.45 -1.02
C ASP A 184 -11.11 -13.31 -2.38
N ILE A 185 -11.26 -12.17 -3.06
CA ILE A 185 -10.54 -11.86 -4.31
C ILE A 185 -9.02 -11.94 -4.06
N ILE A 186 -8.52 -11.22 -3.05
CA ILE A 186 -7.07 -11.16 -2.84
C ILE A 186 -6.52 -12.49 -2.30
N LEU A 187 -7.25 -13.23 -1.46
CA LEU A 187 -6.86 -14.58 -1.06
C LEU A 187 -6.83 -15.56 -2.24
N ALA A 188 -7.80 -15.49 -3.16
CA ALA A 188 -7.80 -16.30 -4.37
C ALA A 188 -6.63 -15.96 -5.30
N LEU A 189 -6.28 -14.67 -5.42
CA LEU A 189 -5.08 -14.27 -6.14
C LEU A 189 -3.82 -14.88 -5.51
N LEU A 190 -3.65 -14.73 -4.20
CA LEU A 190 -2.47 -15.22 -3.48
C LEU A 190 -2.34 -16.74 -3.54
N ALA A 191 -3.45 -17.48 -3.45
CA ALA A 191 -3.47 -18.93 -3.65
C ALA A 191 -3.07 -19.32 -5.09
N LYS A 192 -3.44 -18.51 -6.09
CA LYS A 192 -3.13 -18.76 -7.51
C LYS A 192 -1.68 -18.45 -7.88
N ILE A 193 -1.10 -17.36 -7.36
CA ILE A 193 0.23 -16.88 -7.77
C ILE A 193 1.32 -17.20 -6.75
N GLY A 194 0.96 -17.58 -5.53
CA GLY A 194 1.86 -17.79 -4.40
C GLY A 194 2.44 -16.49 -3.82
N VAL A 195 3.12 -16.61 -2.69
CA VAL A 195 3.65 -15.45 -1.93
C VAL A 195 4.77 -14.67 -2.63
N GLY A 196 5.34 -15.21 -3.72
CA GLY A 196 6.36 -14.56 -4.54
C GLY A 196 5.92 -14.23 -5.96
N GLY A 197 4.65 -14.48 -6.31
CA GLY A 197 4.16 -14.43 -7.69
C GLY A 197 4.20 -13.04 -8.35
N GLY A 198 4.25 -11.98 -7.54
CA GLY A 198 4.34 -10.58 -7.93
C GLY A 198 5.73 -9.95 -7.78
N THR A 199 6.76 -10.70 -7.39
CA THR A 199 8.10 -10.16 -7.15
C THR A 199 8.60 -9.34 -8.34
N GLY A 200 9.06 -8.11 -8.08
CA GLY A 200 9.55 -7.17 -9.12
C GLY A 200 8.46 -6.48 -9.95
N HIS A 201 7.18 -6.66 -9.60
CA HIS A 201 6.05 -6.07 -10.32
C HIS A 201 5.22 -5.14 -9.42
N VAL A 202 4.44 -4.27 -10.06
CA VAL A 202 3.31 -3.57 -9.47
C VAL A 202 2.03 -4.14 -10.07
N PHE A 203 1.06 -4.45 -9.22
CA PHE A 203 -0.25 -4.92 -9.64
C PHE A 203 -1.13 -3.76 -10.08
N GLU A 204 -1.76 -3.87 -11.25
CA GLU A 204 -2.95 -3.09 -11.58
C GLU A 204 -4.17 -4.00 -11.48
N TYR A 205 -5.04 -3.75 -10.50
CA TYR A 205 -6.28 -4.48 -10.31
C TYR A 205 -7.36 -3.90 -11.23
N ARG A 206 -7.91 -4.76 -12.10
CA ARG A 206 -8.79 -4.38 -13.21
C ARG A 206 -10.03 -5.27 -13.27
N GLY A 207 -10.99 -4.89 -14.10
CA GLY A 207 -12.20 -5.67 -14.37
C GLY A 207 -13.43 -5.20 -13.61
N ASP A 208 -14.59 -5.73 -14.01
CA ASP A 208 -15.90 -5.28 -13.51
C ASP A 208 -16.07 -5.50 -12.01
N ALA A 209 -15.53 -6.62 -11.48
CA ALA A 209 -15.60 -6.91 -10.07
C ALA A 209 -14.88 -5.84 -9.25
N ILE A 210 -13.66 -5.45 -9.65
CA ILE A 210 -12.88 -4.39 -8.98
C ILE A 210 -13.59 -3.03 -9.06
N ARG A 211 -14.12 -2.67 -10.23
CA ARG A 211 -14.87 -1.41 -10.41
C ARG A 211 -16.09 -1.32 -9.50
N SER A 212 -16.76 -2.45 -9.24
CA SER A 212 -17.95 -2.50 -8.39
C SER A 212 -17.67 -2.35 -6.88
N LEU A 213 -16.41 -2.41 -6.45
CA LEU A 213 -16.03 -2.35 -5.04
C LEU A 213 -16.10 -0.92 -4.47
N THR A 214 -16.43 -0.82 -3.19
CA THR A 214 -16.24 0.41 -2.39
C THR A 214 -14.75 0.72 -2.21
N MET A 215 -14.43 1.92 -1.73
CA MET A 215 -13.04 2.30 -1.48
C MET A 215 -12.37 1.43 -0.40
N GLU A 216 -13.08 1.09 0.67
CA GLU A 216 -12.58 0.23 1.74
C GLU A 216 -12.30 -1.19 1.23
N GLN A 217 -13.15 -1.68 0.32
CA GLN A 217 -12.96 -2.96 -0.33
C GLN A 217 -11.73 -2.96 -1.27
N ARG A 218 -11.51 -1.86 -2.02
CA ARG A 218 -10.30 -1.67 -2.84
C ARG A 218 -9.04 -1.55 -1.96
N MET A 219 -9.13 -0.83 -0.84
CA MET A 219 -8.05 -0.74 0.15
C MET A 219 -7.65 -2.11 0.68
N THR A 220 -8.62 -2.99 0.96
CA THR A 220 -8.35 -4.38 1.39
C THR A 220 -7.53 -5.15 0.36
N ILE A 221 -7.84 -5.00 -0.93
CA ILE A 221 -7.11 -5.69 -2.01
C ILE A 221 -5.70 -5.13 -2.14
N CYS A 222 -5.56 -3.80 -2.26
CA CYS A 222 -4.26 -3.16 -2.44
C CYS A 222 -3.34 -3.35 -1.22
N ASN A 223 -3.90 -3.34 0.00
CA ASN A 223 -3.19 -3.65 1.24
C ASN A 223 -2.45 -4.98 1.15
N MET A 224 -3.13 -6.01 0.65
CA MET A 224 -2.62 -7.37 0.60
C MET A 224 -1.78 -7.70 -0.66
N SER A 225 -1.40 -6.69 -1.45
CA SER A 225 -0.53 -6.89 -2.62
C SER A 225 0.86 -7.39 -2.22
N ILE A 226 1.34 -6.95 -1.06
CA ILE A 226 2.69 -7.23 -0.56
C ILE A 226 2.86 -8.70 -0.16
N GLU A 227 1.78 -9.35 0.28
CA GLU A 227 1.72 -10.79 0.59
C GLU A 227 1.94 -11.65 -0.66
N GLY A 228 1.70 -11.12 -1.86
CA GLY A 228 2.03 -11.75 -3.13
C GLY A 228 3.43 -11.41 -3.64
N GLY A 229 4.21 -10.65 -2.86
CA GLY A 229 5.55 -10.18 -3.20
C GLY A 229 5.58 -8.97 -4.14
N ALA A 230 4.44 -8.37 -4.47
CA ALA A 230 4.41 -7.19 -5.33
C ALA A 230 4.99 -5.97 -4.61
N ARG A 231 5.62 -5.07 -5.38
CA ARG A 231 6.16 -3.81 -4.85
C ARG A 231 5.04 -2.88 -4.38
N ALA A 232 3.93 -2.88 -5.10
CA ALA A 232 2.71 -2.15 -4.82
C ALA A 232 1.54 -2.81 -5.57
N GLY A 233 0.31 -2.41 -5.25
CA GLY A 233 -0.85 -2.68 -6.08
C GLY A 233 -1.80 -1.51 -6.09
N LEU A 234 -2.43 -1.23 -7.23
CA LEU A 234 -3.29 -0.07 -7.41
C LEU A 234 -4.56 -0.39 -8.19
N VAL A 235 -5.57 0.47 -8.02
CA VAL A 235 -6.81 0.50 -8.78
C VAL A 235 -6.90 1.83 -9.48
N ALA A 236 -7.25 1.85 -10.78
CA ALA A 236 -7.45 3.10 -11.49
C ALA A 236 -8.57 3.93 -10.84
N PRO A 237 -8.38 5.25 -10.64
CA PRO A 237 -9.35 6.07 -9.95
C PRO A 237 -10.60 6.28 -10.82
N ASP A 238 -11.76 6.26 -10.19
CA ASP A 238 -13.06 6.48 -10.81
C ASP A 238 -13.98 7.33 -9.93
N ASP A 239 -15.25 7.44 -10.31
CA ASP A 239 -16.23 8.24 -9.57
C ASP A 239 -16.40 7.79 -8.11
N THR A 240 -16.21 6.49 -7.81
CA THR A 240 -16.21 5.98 -6.43
C THR A 240 -15.02 6.55 -5.64
N THR A 241 -13.85 6.61 -6.27
CA THR A 241 -12.66 7.25 -5.68
C THR A 241 -12.89 8.74 -5.44
N PHE A 242 -13.45 9.46 -6.43
CA PHE A 242 -13.69 10.90 -6.30
C PHE A 242 -14.74 11.21 -5.23
N ALA A 243 -15.83 10.45 -5.18
CA ALA A 243 -16.86 10.60 -4.16
C ALA A 243 -16.31 10.40 -2.74
N TYR A 244 -15.40 9.44 -2.54
CA TYR A 244 -14.79 9.22 -1.24
C TYR A 244 -13.90 10.38 -0.76
N ILE A 245 -13.13 10.98 -1.68
CA ILE A 245 -12.20 12.09 -1.37
C ILE A 245 -12.96 13.41 -1.20
N ALA A 246 -14.10 13.59 -1.87
CA ALA A 246 -14.87 14.82 -1.83
C ALA A 246 -15.20 15.25 -0.39
N GLY A 247 -14.87 16.50 -0.05
CA GLY A 247 -15.15 17.07 1.27
C GLY A 247 -14.21 16.62 2.40
N ARG A 248 -13.24 15.72 2.15
CA ARG A 248 -12.25 15.33 3.16
C ARG A 248 -11.40 16.54 3.59
N PRO A 249 -10.90 16.57 4.85
CA PRO A 249 -10.23 17.76 5.41
C PRO A 249 -9.10 18.34 4.56
N ARG A 250 -8.31 17.47 3.92
CA ARG A 250 -7.13 17.81 3.10
C ARG A 250 -7.34 17.59 1.60
N ALA A 251 -8.57 17.25 1.18
CA ALA A 251 -8.90 17.19 -0.23
C ALA A 251 -8.84 18.58 -0.89
N PRO A 252 -8.57 18.66 -2.21
CA PRO A 252 -8.72 19.89 -2.96
C PRO A 252 -10.14 20.47 -2.84
N LYS A 253 -10.29 21.79 -2.93
CA LYS A 253 -11.59 22.48 -2.78
C LYS A 253 -11.81 23.50 -3.90
N GLY A 254 -13.08 23.76 -4.22
CA GLY A 254 -13.46 24.75 -5.23
C GLY A 254 -12.80 24.48 -6.59
N ALA A 255 -12.22 25.49 -7.22
CA ALA A 255 -11.55 25.32 -8.52
C ALA A 255 -10.41 24.27 -8.51
N ALA A 256 -9.71 24.10 -7.38
CA ALA A 256 -8.67 23.08 -7.27
C ALA A 256 -9.24 21.65 -7.30
N TRP A 257 -10.48 21.46 -6.83
CA TRP A 257 -11.19 20.18 -6.92
C TRP A 257 -11.51 19.83 -8.37
N GLU A 258 -12.09 20.77 -9.11
CA GLU A 258 -12.43 20.56 -10.53
C GLU A 258 -11.19 20.23 -11.36
N THR A 259 -10.08 20.96 -11.15
CA THR A 259 -8.80 20.65 -11.80
C THR A 259 -8.29 19.26 -11.40
N ALA A 260 -8.31 18.92 -10.11
CA ALA A 260 -7.83 17.63 -9.65
C ALA A 260 -8.64 16.48 -10.26
N VAL A 261 -9.97 16.54 -10.25
CA VAL A 261 -10.83 15.52 -10.85
C VAL A 261 -10.60 15.42 -12.37
N ALA A 262 -10.44 16.55 -13.06
CA ALA A 262 -10.13 16.55 -14.50
C ALA A 262 -8.81 15.84 -14.83
N GLU A 263 -7.78 16.01 -14.00
CA GLU A 263 -6.51 15.29 -14.15
C GLU A 263 -6.63 13.82 -13.74
N TRP A 264 -7.32 13.53 -12.63
CA TRP A 264 -7.51 12.16 -12.17
C TRP A 264 -8.24 11.29 -13.18
N ARG A 265 -9.19 11.84 -13.94
CA ARG A 265 -9.88 11.15 -15.03
C ARG A 265 -8.98 10.73 -16.19
N LYS A 266 -7.77 11.28 -16.30
CA LYS A 266 -6.78 10.92 -17.34
C LYS A 266 -5.81 9.81 -16.89
N LEU A 267 -5.81 9.49 -15.59
CA LEU A 267 -4.90 8.50 -15.01
C LEU A 267 -5.15 7.04 -15.41
N PRO A 268 -6.40 6.56 -15.57
CA PRO A 268 -6.64 5.16 -15.94
C PRO A 268 -5.79 4.73 -17.15
N SER A 269 -5.33 3.49 -17.15
CA SER A 269 -4.51 2.92 -18.23
C SER A 269 -5.18 3.12 -19.59
N ASP A 270 -4.38 3.53 -20.59
CA ASP A 270 -4.88 3.76 -21.94
C ASP A 270 -5.38 2.43 -22.56
N GLU A 271 -6.36 2.54 -23.45
CA GLU A 271 -6.78 1.40 -24.26
C GLU A 271 -5.59 0.88 -25.09
N GLY A 272 -5.33 -0.42 -25.00
CA GLY A 272 -4.19 -1.06 -25.66
C GLY A 272 -2.84 -0.91 -24.95
N ALA A 273 -2.79 -0.37 -23.72
CA ALA A 273 -1.60 -0.43 -22.88
C ALA A 273 -1.18 -1.89 -22.64
N GLN A 274 0.12 -2.18 -22.76
CA GLN A 274 0.68 -3.51 -22.58
C GLN A 274 1.17 -3.71 -21.15
N PHE A 275 0.99 -4.92 -20.62
CA PHE A 275 1.52 -5.33 -19.32
C PHE A 275 2.61 -6.38 -19.50
N ASP A 276 3.62 -6.37 -18.61
CA ASP A 276 4.68 -7.38 -18.63
C ASP A 276 4.16 -8.77 -18.27
N LYS A 277 3.08 -8.83 -17.47
CA LYS A 277 2.43 -10.07 -17.03
C LYS A 277 0.93 -9.84 -16.81
N GLU A 278 0.13 -10.88 -16.98
CA GLU A 278 -1.31 -10.84 -16.72
C GLU A 278 -1.79 -12.09 -15.99
N VAL A 279 -2.85 -11.95 -15.17
CA VAL A 279 -3.54 -13.05 -14.51
C VAL A 279 -5.03 -12.75 -14.43
N ASP A 280 -5.84 -13.74 -14.80
CA ASP A 280 -7.29 -13.62 -14.76
C ASP A 280 -7.90 -14.36 -13.56
N LEU A 281 -8.91 -13.76 -12.95
CA LEU A 281 -9.78 -14.33 -11.93
C LEU A 281 -11.24 -14.14 -12.34
N ASP A 282 -12.02 -15.21 -12.28
CA ASP A 282 -13.47 -15.16 -12.48
C ASP A 282 -14.17 -14.95 -11.14
N ALA A 283 -14.71 -13.75 -10.94
CA ALA A 283 -15.43 -13.37 -9.74
C ALA A 283 -16.71 -14.18 -9.52
N ASN A 284 -17.33 -14.72 -10.59
CA ASN A 284 -18.54 -15.53 -10.46
C ASN A 284 -18.25 -16.91 -9.84
N ALA A 285 -17.01 -17.38 -9.97
CA ALA A 285 -16.54 -18.67 -9.47
C ALA A 285 -15.90 -18.58 -8.08
N LEU A 286 -15.79 -17.36 -7.51
CA LEU A 286 -15.26 -17.18 -6.17
C LEU A 286 -16.26 -17.66 -5.12
N GLU A 287 -15.70 -18.24 -4.06
CA GLU A 287 -16.38 -18.65 -2.85
C GLU A 287 -15.66 -17.98 -1.66
N PRO A 288 -16.26 -17.94 -0.46
CA PRO A 288 -15.54 -17.47 0.72
C PRO A 288 -14.23 -18.26 0.90
N MET A 289 -13.14 -17.55 1.14
CA MET A 289 -11.78 -18.08 1.23
C MET A 289 -11.26 -18.02 2.66
N ILE A 290 -10.38 -18.96 3.00
CA ILE A 290 -9.66 -19.00 4.27
C ILE A 290 -8.20 -19.38 4.02
N THR A 291 -7.29 -18.92 4.88
CA THR A 291 -5.91 -19.42 4.90
C THR A 291 -5.79 -20.54 5.93
N TYR A 292 -5.36 -21.72 5.50
CA TYR A 292 -5.25 -22.90 6.36
C TYR A 292 -3.85 -23.12 6.94
N GLY A 293 -2.91 -22.21 6.73
CA GLY A 293 -1.52 -22.42 7.14
C GLY A 293 -0.82 -21.14 7.58
N THR A 294 0.51 -21.18 7.56
CA THR A 294 1.35 -20.14 8.16
C THR A 294 1.81 -19.05 7.20
N ASN A 295 1.36 -19.09 5.94
CA ASN A 295 1.59 -18.00 5.00
C ASN A 295 0.33 -17.68 4.17
N PRO A 296 0.19 -16.44 3.68
CA PRO A 296 -1.00 -15.98 2.95
C PRO A 296 -1.29 -16.71 1.63
N GLY A 297 -0.30 -17.36 1.03
CA GLY A 297 -0.47 -18.16 -0.18
C GLY A 297 -1.16 -19.50 0.05
N MET A 298 -1.27 -19.95 1.30
CA MET A 298 -2.03 -21.15 1.69
C MET A 298 -3.52 -20.86 1.82
N GLY A 299 -4.09 -20.25 0.78
CA GLY A 299 -5.52 -19.97 0.67
C GLY A 299 -6.28 -21.14 0.05
N MET A 300 -7.47 -21.40 0.54
CA MET A 300 -8.41 -22.40 0.00
C MET A 300 -9.84 -21.89 0.14
N LYS A 301 -10.77 -22.48 -0.61
CA LYS A 301 -12.20 -22.19 -0.38
C LYS A 301 -12.60 -22.74 0.98
N ILE A 302 -13.58 -22.10 1.62
CA ILE A 302 -14.12 -22.57 2.90
C ILE A 302 -14.78 -23.96 2.78
N SER A 303 -15.18 -24.35 1.57
CA SER A 303 -15.79 -25.63 1.22
C SER A 303 -14.77 -26.73 0.91
N ASP A 304 -13.49 -26.38 0.75
CA ASP A 304 -12.43 -27.34 0.41
C ASP A 304 -11.95 -28.12 1.64
N THR A 305 -11.19 -29.19 1.41
CA THR A 305 -10.51 -29.95 2.47
C THR A 305 -9.04 -29.55 2.57
N ILE A 306 -8.53 -29.42 3.80
CA ILE A 306 -7.10 -29.12 4.04
C ILE A 306 -6.23 -30.16 3.32
N PRO A 307 -5.19 -29.74 2.56
CA PRO A 307 -4.33 -30.66 1.82
C PRO A 307 -3.63 -31.69 2.71
N ASP A 308 -3.70 -32.96 2.30
CA ASP A 308 -2.96 -34.06 2.93
C ASP A 308 -1.51 -34.09 2.41
N PRO A 309 -0.49 -33.82 3.26
CA PRO A 309 0.91 -33.79 2.82
C PRO A 309 1.37 -35.09 2.15
N MET A 310 0.80 -36.24 2.54
CA MET A 310 1.16 -37.54 1.98
C MET A 310 0.78 -37.66 0.50
N LYS A 311 -0.16 -36.83 0.03
CA LYS A 311 -0.60 -36.79 -1.36
C LYS A 311 0.16 -35.77 -2.22
N ILE A 312 1.04 -34.96 -1.62
CA ILE A 312 1.81 -33.93 -2.31
C ILE A 312 3.11 -34.52 -2.82
N GLY A 313 3.30 -34.55 -4.15
CA GLY A 313 4.50 -35.12 -4.77
C GLY A 313 5.76 -34.26 -4.62
N ASN A 314 5.61 -32.94 -4.51
CA ASN A 314 6.72 -32.02 -4.33
C ASN A 314 7.20 -32.04 -2.86
N LEU A 315 8.47 -32.40 -2.64
CA LEU A 315 9.04 -32.52 -1.29
C LEU A 315 9.07 -31.18 -0.53
N SER A 316 9.40 -30.07 -1.20
CA SER A 316 9.47 -28.74 -0.57
C SER A 316 8.09 -28.26 -0.14
N GLU A 317 7.10 -28.43 -1.00
CA GLU A 317 5.71 -28.10 -0.72
C GLU A 317 5.15 -28.99 0.40
N ARG A 318 5.40 -30.30 0.35
CA ARG A 318 5.03 -31.25 1.41
C ARG A 318 5.58 -30.81 2.77
N GLN A 319 6.88 -30.51 2.86
CA GLN A 319 7.51 -30.07 4.10
C GLN A 319 6.92 -28.76 4.63
N THR A 320 6.52 -27.87 3.72
CA THR A 320 5.92 -26.58 4.10
C THR A 320 4.51 -26.80 4.66
N ILE A 321 3.71 -27.69 4.04
CA ILE A 321 2.39 -28.06 4.55
C ILE A 321 2.53 -28.80 5.90
N GLU A 322 3.41 -29.79 6.02
CA GLU A 322 3.66 -30.51 7.28
C GLU A 322 3.98 -29.56 8.44
N LYS A 323 4.90 -28.60 8.22
CA LYS A 323 5.24 -27.59 9.23
C LYS A 323 4.06 -26.68 9.57
N SER A 324 3.25 -26.33 8.57
CA SER A 324 2.08 -25.47 8.79
C SER A 324 1.00 -26.17 9.59
N LEU A 325 0.76 -27.45 9.31
CA LEU A 325 -0.19 -28.27 10.07
C LEU A 325 0.29 -28.55 11.49
N ALA A 326 1.60 -28.68 11.71
CA ALA A 326 2.15 -28.86 13.05
C ALA A 326 2.12 -27.59 13.93
N TYR A 327 2.01 -26.41 13.31
CA TYR A 327 1.92 -25.13 14.03
C TYR A 327 0.51 -24.83 14.56
N MET A 328 -0.52 -25.30 13.84
CA MET A 328 -1.93 -25.13 14.20
C MET A 328 -2.37 -26.11 15.29
#